data_AF-A0A356L2S4-F1
#
_entry.id   AF-A0A356L2S4-F1
#
_cell.length_a   1.000
_cell.length_b   1.000
_cell.length_c   1.000
_cell.angle_alpha   90.00
_cell.angle_beta   90.00
_cell.angle_gamma   90.00
#
_symmetry.space_group_name_H-M   'P 1'
#
loop_
_entity.id
_entity.type
_entity.pdbx_description
1 polymer ?
#
loop_
_entity_poly.entity_id
_entity_poly.type
_entity_poly.pdbx_seq_one_letter_code
_entity_poly.pdbx_strand_id
1 'polypeptide(L)'
;MIRRLPSDFPFTRAEALARIRAHIPSYRDEEFEEQLRQGQIRFIYSHGELRIFDRFFESMCKSMPEFRARAGARLEGGESGGKGSRGDERLNRAMRTMKEKGTLSNRIRIHASVQLKEESFTPGMFVRVHLPIPSACAQQSEIRIEAMSPEGGRLAPEDAEQRTVCWEEILQENHAFSVTYSYVHTATWHDTAAAWEDKTEAQKCHVMQQLKGTYQETCTVTRPEAADERMELECEAKNDCLPPEALPEYEEDTQEMAPHVRFTPLIRAVTDACIRGDVLPPLEKARRFYDYITLNFKYTYMPAYFSLENIAEECARSKTGDCGVFALLFLTMCRCAGIPAEWQSGFAAEPDFLGGHDWVRFYAEPFGWLYADPSYGIAAVRAENEERRQFYFGNLDPYRMVANRAFQAPFTVEKQHFRADPYDNQLGEIETADRGLRWDEFVRRKEIVDFQEL
;
A
#
# COMPACT_ATOMS: atom_id res chain seq x y z
N MET A 1 8.05 2.23 -20.60
CA MET A 1 8.00 0.94 -19.91
C MET A 1 9.20 0.05 -20.27
N ILE A 2 9.32 -0.42 -21.52
CA ILE A 2 10.35 -1.40 -21.96
C ILE A 2 11.80 -1.00 -21.64
N ARG A 3 12.17 0.29 -21.73
CA ARG A 3 13.55 0.77 -21.48
C ARG A 3 14.01 0.73 -20.01
N ARG A 4 13.12 0.47 -19.05
CA ARG A 4 13.47 0.31 -17.62
C ARG A 4 13.52 -1.17 -17.17
N LEU A 5 12.86 -2.09 -17.91
CA LEU A 5 12.83 -3.51 -17.55
C LEU A 5 14.22 -4.15 -17.40
N PRO A 6 15.24 -3.86 -18.25
CA PRO A 6 16.55 -4.48 -18.09
C PRO A 6 17.27 -4.10 -16.79
N SER A 7 17.04 -2.90 -16.25
CA SER A 7 17.62 -2.48 -14.96
C SER A 7 16.89 -3.10 -13.78
N ASP A 8 15.57 -3.29 -13.89
CA ASP A 8 14.75 -3.89 -12.83
C ASP A 8 14.94 -5.42 -12.78
N PHE A 9 15.26 -6.06 -13.92
CA PHE A 9 15.49 -7.51 -14.04
C PHE A 9 16.91 -7.84 -14.56
N PRO A 10 17.96 -7.49 -13.79
CA PRO A 10 19.34 -7.53 -14.28
C PRO A 10 19.98 -8.91 -14.19
N PHE A 11 19.40 -9.88 -13.48
CA PHE A 11 20.07 -11.17 -13.21
C PHE A 11 19.53 -12.30 -14.07
N THR A 12 20.43 -13.12 -14.60
CA THR A 12 20.11 -14.48 -15.05
C THR A 12 19.80 -15.38 -13.87
N ARG A 13 19.20 -16.56 -14.14
CA ARG A 13 19.02 -17.61 -13.11
C ARG A 13 20.33 -17.96 -12.40
N ALA A 14 21.41 -18.13 -13.15
CA ALA A 14 22.72 -18.53 -12.60
C ALA A 14 23.27 -17.47 -11.66
N GLU A 15 23.17 -16.19 -12.02
CA GLU A 15 23.64 -15.07 -11.19
C GLU A 15 22.78 -14.91 -9.92
N ALA A 16 21.45 -15.02 -10.04
CA ALA A 16 20.54 -14.96 -8.90
C ALA A 16 20.82 -16.09 -7.89
N LEU A 17 21.03 -17.31 -8.39
CA LEU A 17 21.37 -18.47 -7.56
C LEU A 17 22.75 -18.33 -6.90
N ALA A 18 23.74 -17.80 -7.63
CA ALA A 18 25.07 -17.52 -7.10
C ALA A 18 25.01 -16.48 -5.96
N ARG A 19 24.18 -15.43 -6.11
CA ARG A 19 23.93 -14.44 -5.05
C ARG A 19 23.36 -15.07 -3.79
N ILE A 20 22.37 -15.96 -3.91
CA ILE A 20 21.84 -16.68 -2.74
C ILE A 20 22.94 -17.54 -2.11
N ARG A 21 23.68 -18.30 -2.93
CA ARG A 21 24.72 -19.24 -2.46
C ARG A 21 25.92 -18.56 -1.82
N ALA A 22 26.17 -17.29 -2.12
CA ALA A 22 27.17 -16.49 -1.41
C ALA A 22 26.84 -16.34 0.09
N HIS A 23 25.55 -16.34 0.45
CA HIS A 23 25.08 -16.28 1.84
C HIS A 23 24.67 -17.65 2.39
N ILE A 24 24.13 -18.52 1.54
CA ILE A 24 23.62 -19.85 1.91
C ILE A 24 24.23 -20.90 0.96
N PRO A 25 25.46 -21.37 1.20
CA PRO A 25 26.13 -22.32 0.30
C PRO A 25 25.35 -23.61 0.04
N SER A 26 24.48 -24.02 0.97
CA SER A 26 23.64 -25.21 0.88
C SER A 26 22.32 -25.00 0.13
N TYR A 27 22.05 -23.81 -0.42
CA TYR A 27 20.78 -23.52 -1.10
C TYR A 27 20.66 -24.30 -2.42
N ARG A 28 19.58 -25.08 -2.53
CA ARG A 28 19.37 -26.02 -3.65
C ARG A 28 18.61 -25.39 -4.81
N ASP A 29 18.79 -25.96 -6.00
CA ASP A 29 18.06 -25.55 -7.19
C ASP A 29 16.54 -25.73 -7.02
N GLU A 30 16.09 -26.80 -6.36
CA GLU A 30 14.67 -27.03 -6.11
C GLU A 30 14.04 -25.98 -5.19
N GLU A 31 14.82 -25.44 -4.24
CA GLU A 31 14.37 -24.33 -3.39
C GLU A 31 14.14 -23.06 -4.22
N PHE A 32 15.02 -22.81 -5.20
CA PHE A 32 14.89 -21.68 -6.12
C PHE A 32 13.64 -21.79 -7.00
N GLU A 33 13.42 -22.96 -7.61
CA GLU A 33 12.22 -23.22 -8.43
C GLU A 33 10.92 -23.13 -7.62
N GLU A 34 10.95 -23.55 -6.35
CA GLU A 34 9.83 -23.34 -5.42
C GLU A 34 9.53 -21.85 -5.24
N GLN A 35 10.55 -21.02 -5.00
CA GLN A 35 10.33 -19.59 -4.79
C GLN A 35 9.88 -18.85 -6.05
N LEU A 36 10.30 -19.29 -7.25
CA LEU A 36 9.75 -18.80 -8.51
C LEU A 36 8.25 -19.12 -8.62
N ARG A 37 7.86 -20.36 -8.34
CA ARG A 37 6.46 -20.80 -8.44
C ARG A 37 5.55 -20.13 -7.42
N GLN A 38 6.07 -19.84 -6.23
CA GLN A 38 5.35 -19.12 -5.17
C GLN A 38 5.33 -17.60 -5.38
N GLY A 39 5.97 -17.07 -6.44
CA GLY A 39 6.06 -15.64 -6.71
C GLY A 39 7.00 -14.87 -5.77
N GLN A 40 7.72 -15.56 -4.86
CA GLN A 40 8.71 -14.93 -3.97
C GLN A 40 9.93 -14.43 -4.74
N ILE A 41 10.26 -15.07 -5.86
CA ILE A 41 11.23 -14.58 -6.84
C ILE A 41 10.46 -14.14 -8.08
N ARG A 42 10.40 -12.82 -8.30
CA ARG A 42 9.78 -12.25 -9.50
C ARG A 42 10.73 -12.34 -10.69
N PHE A 43 10.18 -12.65 -11.86
CA PHE A 43 10.93 -12.81 -13.09
C PHE A 43 10.16 -12.34 -14.32
N ILE A 44 10.88 -12.15 -15.42
CA ILE A 44 10.35 -11.97 -16.77
C ILE A 44 11.16 -12.81 -17.76
N TYR A 45 10.62 -12.99 -18.98
CA TYR A 45 11.44 -13.40 -20.12
C TYR A 45 11.82 -12.18 -20.94
N SER A 46 13.12 -11.96 -21.12
CA SER A 46 13.65 -10.92 -22.01
C SER A 46 14.47 -11.58 -23.11
N HIS A 47 14.09 -11.38 -24.37
CA HIS A 47 14.70 -12.04 -25.53
C HIS A 47 14.81 -13.57 -25.39
N GLY A 48 13.82 -14.21 -24.76
CA GLY A 48 13.78 -15.66 -24.54
C GLY A 48 14.59 -16.17 -23.35
N GLU A 49 15.29 -15.28 -22.62
CA GLU A 49 16.05 -15.61 -21.41
C GLU A 49 15.27 -15.24 -20.15
N LEU A 50 15.31 -16.11 -19.13
CA LEU A 50 14.75 -15.84 -17.81
C LEU A 50 15.59 -14.78 -17.08
N ARG A 51 14.94 -13.67 -16.70
CA ARG A 51 15.54 -12.55 -15.98
C ARG A 51 14.86 -12.34 -14.63
N ILE A 52 15.65 -12.20 -13.58
CA ILE A 52 15.21 -12.12 -12.18
C ILE A 52 15.27 -10.68 -11.69
N PHE A 53 14.24 -10.30 -10.94
CA PHE A 53 14.09 -8.99 -10.34
C PHE A 53 15.25 -8.66 -9.41
N ASP A 54 15.73 -7.41 -9.40
CA ASP A 54 16.94 -7.00 -8.69
C ASP A 54 16.86 -7.16 -7.16
N ARG A 55 15.70 -6.88 -6.56
CA ARG A 55 15.47 -6.97 -5.10
C ARG A 55 14.89 -8.29 -4.62
N PHE A 56 15.08 -9.38 -5.37
CA PHE A 56 14.56 -10.70 -5.00
C PHE A 56 15.14 -11.21 -3.67
N PHE A 57 16.42 -10.97 -3.40
CA PHE A 57 17.09 -11.44 -2.18
C PHE A 57 16.59 -10.71 -0.94
N GLU A 58 16.42 -9.39 -1.02
CA GLU A 58 15.86 -8.54 0.03
C GLU A 58 14.39 -8.89 0.29
N SER A 59 13.64 -9.19 -0.77
CA SER A 59 12.25 -9.65 -0.66
C SER A 59 12.16 -10.91 0.18
N MET A 60 12.97 -11.93 -0.14
CA MET A 60 13.03 -13.18 0.60
C MET A 60 13.52 -12.97 2.04
N CYS A 61 14.53 -12.11 2.26
CA CYS A 61 14.95 -11.76 3.62
C CYS A 61 13.83 -11.10 4.43
N LYS A 62 13.00 -10.26 3.80
CA LYS A 62 11.88 -9.57 4.46
C LYS A 62 10.75 -10.54 4.80
N SER A 63 10.32 -11.37 3.84
CA SER A 63 9.10 -12.18 3.96
C SER A 63 9.32 -13.59 4.53
N MET A 64 10.54 -14.14 4.48
CA MET A 64 10.83 -15.52 4.87
C MET A 64 11.82 -15.58 6.05
N PRO A 65 11.33 -15.74 7.30
CA PRO A 65 12.19 -15.76 8.49
C PRO A 65 13.28 -16.84 8.45
N GLU A 66 12.97 -18.04 7.96
CA GLU A 66 13.94 -19.13 7.86
C GLU A 66 15.04 -18.85 6.83
N PHE A 67 14.68 -18.27 5.68
CA PHE A 67 15.65 -17.85 4.67
C PHE A 67 16.57 -16.76 5.23
N ARG A 68 15.98 -15.73 5.86
CA ARG A 68 16.73 -14.65 6.51
C ARG A 68 17.72 -15.18 7.55
N ALA A 69 17.28 -16.10 8.40
CA ALA A 69 18.12 -16.72 9.42
C ALA A 69 19.30 -17.47 8.79
N ARG A 70 19.06 -18.27 7.74
CA ARG A 70 20.12 -18.96 6.99
C ARG A 70 21.07 -18.00 6.30
N ALA A 71 20.58 -16.89 5.76
CA ALA A 71 21.38 -15.87 5.08
C ALA A 71 22.23 -15.02 6.03
N GLY A 72 21.94 -15.05 7.33
CA GLY A 72 22.57 -14.16 8.31
C GLY A 72 22.21 -12.68 8.11
N ALA A 73 21.11 -12.39 7.41
CA ALA A 73 20.70 -11.03 7.07
C ALA A 73 19.95 -10.38 8.25
N ARG A 74 20.18 -9.08 8.45
CA ARG A 74 19.43 -8.25 9.41
C ARG A 74 18.39 -7.41 8.66
N LEU A 75 17.21 -7.26 9.25
CA LEU A 75 16.20 -6.32 8.76
C LEU A 75 16.32 -5.00 9.53
N GLU A 76 16.19 -3.90 8.80
CA GLU A 76 16.12 -2.57 9.39
C GLU A 76 14.65 -2.14 9.52
N GLY A 77 14.22 -1.85 10.76
CA GLY A 77 13.10 -0.96 11.11
C GLY A 77 11.64 -1.41 10.89
N GLY A 78 10.77 -0.70 11.61
CA GLY A 78 9.29 -0.62 11.54
C GLY A 78 8.51 -1.91 11.32
N GLU A 79 7.89 -2.03 10.14
CA GLU A 79 7.10 -3.19 9.69
C GLU A 79 7.90 -4.52 9.66
N SER A 80 9.23 -4.42 9.59
CA SER A 80 10.14 -5.56 9.37
C SER A 80 10.89 -5.97 10.65
N GLY A 81 10.60 -5.31 11.78
CA GLY A 81 11.10 -5.72 13.09
C GLY A 81 10.63 -7.13 13.43
N GLY A 82 11.56 -8.00 13.86
CA GLY A 82 11.19 -9.31 14.39
C GLY A 82 10.32 -9.18 15.64
N LYS A 83 9.57 -10.23 15.96
CA LYS A 83 8.83 -10.36 17.23
C LYS A 83 9.77 -10.06 18.41
N GLY A 84 9.35 -9.17 19.32
CA GLY A 84 10.15 -8.73 20.46
C GLY A 84 11.23 -7.68 20.14
N SER A 85 11.25 -7.14 18.92
CA SER A 85 12.06 -5.96 18.61
C SER A 85 11.52 -4.68 19.26
N ARG A 86 12.34 -3.63 19.35
CA ARG A 86 11.90 -2.32 19.87
C ARG A 86 10.71 -1.74 19.09
N GLY A 87 10.70 -1.89 17.76
CA GLY A 87 9.58 -1.44 16.94
C GLY A 87 8.31 -2.26 17.21
N ASP A 88 8.45 -3.57 17.40
CA ASP A 88 7.36 -4.47 17.75
C ASP A 88 6.70 -4.10 19.08
N GLU A 89 7.51 -3.87 20.12
CA GLU A 89 7.03 -3.45 21.44
C GLU A 89 6.40 -2.05 21.42
N ARG A 90 6.96 -1.13 20.64
CA ARG A 90 6.40 0.21 20.43
C ARG A 90 5.01 0.16 19.82
N LEU A 91 4.81 -0.61 18.75
CA LEU A 91 3.49 -0.77 18.14
C LEU A 91 2.49 -1.39 19.12
N ASN A 92 2.90 -2.43 19.87
CA ASN A 92 2.04 -3.03 20.91
C ASN A 92 1.69 -2.05 22.03
N ARG A 93 2.62 -1.16 22.44
CA ARG A 93 2.32 -0.09 23.40
C ARG A 93 1.31 0.88 22.83
N ALA A 94 1.54 1.39 21.62
CA ALA A 94 0.67 2.35 20.96
C ALA A 94 -0.77 1.82 20.87
N MET A 95 -0.92 0.57 20.42
CA MET A 95 -2.21 -0.11 20.36
C MET A 95 -2.91 -0.16 21.73
N ARG A 96 -2.22 -0.58 22.80
CA ARG A 96 -2.80 -0.61 24.15
C ARG A 96 -3.21 0.77 24.63
N THR A 97 -2.36 1.78 24.44
CA THR A 97 -2.67 3.16 24.80
C THR A 97 -3.88 3.70 24.04
N MET A 98 -3.98 3.42 22.75
CA MET A 98 -5.14 3.80 21.93
C MET A 98 -6.43 3.11 22.41
N LYS A 99 -6.38 1.82 22.75
CA LYS A 99 -7.53 1.09 23.32
C LYS A 99 -7.98 1.66 24.67
N GLU A 100 -7.03 2.04 25.52
CA GLU A 100 -7.31 2.59 26.86
C GLU A 100 -7.79 4.04 26.83
N LYS A 101 -7.23 4.88 25.94
CA LYS A 101 -7.45 6.33 25.93
C LYS A 101 -8.31 6.82 24.78
N GLY A 102 -8.62 5.97 23.80
CA GLY A 102 -9.36 6.31 22.59
C GLY A 102 -8.50 6.92 21.48
N THR A 103 -7.39 7.59 21.80
CA THR A 103 -6.50 8.20 20.80
C THR A 103 -5.03 8.15 21.24
N LEU A 104 -4.12 8.39 20.28
CA LEU A 104 -2.71 8.66 20.54
C LEU A 104 -2.18 9.63 19.48
N SER A 105 -1.54 10.71 19.92
CA SER A 105 -1.05 11.78 19.05
C SER A 105 0.45 11.96 19.17
N ASN A 106 1.12 12.21 18.05
CA ASN A 106 2.55 12.52 18.00
C ASN A 106 2.79 13.76 17.15
N ARG A 107 3.68 14.63 17.63
CA ARG A 107 4.33 15.65 16.80
C ARG A 107 5.63 15.07 16.24
N ILE A 108 5.74 15.06 14.92
CA ILE A 108 6.85 14.45 14.20
C ILE A 108 7.49 15.52 13.33
N ARG A 109 8.82 15.63 13.40
CA ARG A 109 9.61 16.54 12.58
C ARG A 109 10.53 15.74 11.67
N ILE A 110 10.46 16.02 10.37
CA ILE A 110 11.19 15.30 9.33
C ILE A 110 12.05 16.28 8.53
N HIS A 111 13.26 15.86 8.20
CA HIS A 111 14.08 16.47 7.16
C HIS A 111 14.14 15.52 5.97
N ALA A 112 13.91 16.04 4.76
CA ALA A 112 14.00 15.28 3.52
C ALA A 112 14.80 16.06 2.47
N SER A 113 15.61 15.37 1.67
CA SER A 113 16.38 15.98 0.59
C SER A 113 16.60 15.07 -0.62
N VAL A 114 16.79 15.71 -1.77
CA VAL A 114 17.27 15.10 -3.02
C VAL A 114 18.42 15.91 -3.60
N GLN A 115 19.39 15.22 -4.19
CA GLN A 115 20.53 15.85 -4.85
C GLN A 115 20.97 15.01 -6.05
N LEU A 116 21.28 15.65 -7.18
CA LEU A 116 21.85 14.95 -8.33
C LEU A 116 23.16 14.26 -7.95
N LYS A 117 23.39 13.07 -8.47
CA LYS A 117 24.74 12.51 -8.46
C LYS A 117 25.63 13.30 -9.43
N GLU A 118 26.93 13.34 -9.16
CA GLU A 118 27.84 14.16 -9.96
C GLU A 118 27.92 13.72 -11.42
N GLU A 119 27.80 12.41 -11.68
CA GLU A 119 27.73 11.87 -13.04
C GLU A 119 26.47 12.29 -13.82
N SER A 120 25.43 12.74 -13.12
CA SER A 120 24.16 13.21 -13.71
C SER A 120 24.09 14.72 -13.84
N PHE A 121 25.09 15.44 -13.33
CA PHE A 121 25.11 16.90 -13.27
C PHE A 121 25.89 17.51 -14.45
N THR A 122 25.39 18.62 -14.98
CA THR A 122 26.11 19.45 -15.97
C THR A 122 25.80 20.92 -15.70
N PRO A 123 26.81 21.80 -15.53
CA PRO A 123 26.57 23.22 -15.33
C PRO A 123 25.71 23.84 -16.43
N GLY A 124 24.73 24.66 -16.03
CA GLY A 124 23.74 25.26 -16.90
C GLY A 124 22.52 24.38 -17.23
N MET A 125 22.42 23.18 -16.63
CA MET A 125 21.24 22.33 -16.83
C MET A 125 20.03 22.85 -16.05
N PHE A 126 18.85 22.80 -16.67
CA PHE A 126 17.59 23.02 -15.98
C PHE A 126 17.23 21.79 -15.15
N VAL A 127 16.71 22.01 -13.94
CA VAL A 127 16.06 21.00 -13.12
C VAL A 127 14.71 21.49 -12.62
N ARG A 128 13.73 20.58 -12.58
CA ARG A 128 12.53 20.70 -11.77
C ARG A 128 12.52 19.59 -10.73
N VAL A 129 12.39 19.97 -9.47
CA VAL A 129 12.54 19.07 -8.32
C VAL A 129 11.27 19.10 -7.49
N HIS A 130 10.73 17.92 -7.17
CA HIS A 130 9.60 17.74 -6.27
C HIS A 130 10.02 16.95 -5.04
N LEU A 131 9.67 17.42 -3.85
CA LEU A 131 9.78 16.65 -2.61
C LEU A 131 8.41 16.53 -1.93
N PRO A 132 8.01 15.33 -1.46
CA PRO A 132 6.75 15.15 -0.74
C PRO A 132 6.77 15.86 0.61
N ILE A 133 5.64 16.46 0.95
CA ILE A 133 5.41 17.16 2.22
C ILE A 133 4.05 16.76 2.80
N PRO A 134 3.81 16.91 4.11
CA PRO A 134 2.59 16.44 4.77
C PRO A 134 1.34 17.11 4.20
N SER A 135 0.28 16.38 3.84
CA SER A 135 -1.03 16.87 3.39
C SER A 135 -2.05 16.94 4.54
N ALA A 136 -2.82 18.02 4.64
CA ALA A 136 -3.87 18.17 5.63
C ALA A 136 -4.97 17.12 5.39
N CYS A 137 -5.29 16.35 6.43
CA CYS A 137 -6.34 15.34 6.40
C CYS A 137 -6.80 15.01 7.84
N ALA A 138 -7.82 14.16 7.98
CA ALA A 138 -8.46 13.86 9.26
C ALA A 138 -7.48 13.47 10.38
N GLN A 139 -6.43 12.71 10.06
CA GLN A 139 -5.43 12.25 11.02
C GLN A 139 -4.21 13.16 11.14
N GLN A 140 -4.03 14.17 10.27
CA GLN A 140 -2.80 14.97 10.18
C GLN A 140 -3.09 16.47 10.14
N SER A 141 -2.58 17.19 11.14
CA SER A 141 -2.85 18.61 11.37
C SER A 141 -1.61 19.37 11.87
N GLU A 142 -1.77 20.67 12.13
CA GLU A 142 -0.71 21.55 12.63
C GLU A 142 0.59 21.49 11.79
N ILE A 143 0.43 21.43 10.46
CA ILE A 143 1.54 21.28 9.53
C ILE A 143 2.33 22.60 9.47
N ARG A 144 3.65 22.50 9.61
CA ARG A 144 4.58 23.63 9.54
C ARG A 144 5.74 23.29 8.62
N ILE A 145 5.96 24.11 7.59
CA ILE A 145 7.19 24.09 6.81
C ILE A 145 8.18 25.01 7.52
N GLU A 146 9.23 24.44 8.10
CA GLU A 146 10.13 25.14 9.02
C GLU A 146 11.35 25.72 8.30
N ALA A 147 11.89 24.98 7.34
CA ALA A 147 13.03 25.40 6.54
C ALA A 147 12.98 24.71 5.17
N MET A 148 13.53 25.39 4.16
CA MET A 148 13.73 24.82 2.84
C MET A 148 15.00 25.38 2.22
N SER A 149 15.69 24.58 1.42
CA SER A 149 16.86 25.00 0.67
C SER A 149 16.82 24.37 -0.71
N PRO A 150 16.91 25.13 -1.80
CA PRO A 150 16.97 26.60 -1.86
C PRO A 150 15.72 27.27 -1.30
N GLU A 151 15.83 28.55 -0.94
CA GLU A 151 14.65 29.35 -0.59
C GLU A 151 13.72 29.50 -1.81
N GLY A 152 12.43 29.75 -1.55
CA GLY A 152 11.46 30.03 -2.62
C GLY A 152 10.86 28.80 -3.31
N GLY A 153 10.99 27.61 -2.72
CA GLY A 153 10.25 26.41 -3.17
C GLY A 153 8.73 26.65 -3.18
N ARG A 154 8.07 26.30 -4.28
CA ARG A 154 6.63 26.46 -4.45
C ARG A 154 5.88 25.32 -3.76
N LEU A 155 5.17 25.64 -2.69
CA LEU A 155 4.34 24.69 -1.96
C LEU A 155 3.02 24.43 -2.70
N ALA A 156 2.65 23.16 -2.84
CA ALA A 156 1.30 22.77 -3.18
C ALA A 156 0.30 23.16 -2.06
N PRO A 157 -1.00 23.38 -2.39
CA PRO A 157 -2.07 23.57 -1.42
C PRO A 157 -2.03 22.55 -0.29
N GLU A 158 -2.50 22.94 0.90
CA GLU A 158 -2.39 22.09 2.09
C GLU A 158 -3.15 20.77 1.96
N ASP A 159 -4.25 20.80 1.21
CA ASP A 159 -5.17 19.70 0.94
C ASP A 159 -4.96 19.05 -0.44
N ALA A 160 -3.88 19.37 -1.15
CA ALA A 160 -3.58 18.76 -2.44
C ALA A 160 -3.53 17.22 -2.34
N GLU A 161 -4.11 16.55 -3.33
CA GLU A 161 -4.19 15.09 -3.41
C GLU A 161 -2.81 14.41 -3.44
N GLN A 162 -1.82 15.05 -4.05
CA GLN A 162 -0.41 14.68 -3.96
C GLN A 162 0.40 15.95 -3.64
N ARG A 163 0.77 16.10 -2.36
CA ARG A 163 1.35 17.35 -1.87
C ARG A 163 2.87 17.33 -1.94
N THR A 164 3.41 18.25 -2.74
CA THR A 164 4.86 18.44 -2.88
C THR A 164 5.26 19.90 -2.72
N VAL A 165 6.53 20.12 -2.36
CA VAL A 165 7.24 21.37 -2.64
C VAL A 165 8.00 21.21 -3.95
N CYS A 166 7.96 22.24 -4.80
CA CYS A 166 8.59 22.24 -6.12
C CYS A 166 9.64 23.35 -6.26
N TRP A 167 10.80 23.03 -6.83
CA TRP A 167 11.79 24.02 -7.29
C TRP A 167 12.01 23.88 -8.78
N GLU A 168 12.33 25.00 -9.42
CA GLU A 168 12.73 25.07 -10.82
C GLU A 168 13.97 25.97 -10.91
N GLU A 169 15.09 25.42 -11.36
CA GLU A 169 16.38 26.11 -11.33
C GLU A 169 17.24 25.75 -12.54
N ILE A 170 18.07 26.70 -12.99
CA ILE A 170 19.21 26.42 -13.87
C ILE A 170 20.45 26.25 -12.98
N LEU A 171 20.88 25.01 -12.78
CA LEU A 171 21.98 24.68 -11.87
C LEU A 171 23.33 25.11 -12.43
N GLN A 172 24.02 26.04 -11.77
CA GLN A 172 25.42 26.36 -12.09
C GLN A 172 26.40 25.47 -11.32
N GLU A 173 26.04 25.12 -10.08
CA GLU A 173 26.75 24.18 -9.21
C GLU A 173 25.75 23.12 -8.74
N ASN A 174 26.23 21.92 -8.42
CA ASN A 174 25.38 20.85 -7.90
C ASN A 174 25.12 21.06 -6.40
N HIS A 175 23.85 21.10 -5.99
CA HIS A 175 23.45 21.29 -4.59
C HIS A 175 22.18 20.51 -4.27
N ALA A 176 21.94 20.32 -2.98
CA ALA A 176 20.79 19.55 -2.49
C ALA A 176 19.54 20.44 -2.37
N PHE A 177 18.42 19.89 -2.82
CA PHE A 177 17.09 20.41 -2.55
C PHE A 177 16.57 19.73 -1.28
N SER A 178 16.10 20.50 -0.31
CA SER A 178 15.71 19.99 0.99
C SER A 178 14.56 20.76 1.61
N VAL A 179 13.82 20.07 2.47
CA VAL A 179 12.75 20.65 3.27
C VAL A 179 12.74 20.01 4.65
N THR A 180 12.56 20.84 5.68
CA THR A 180 12.30 20.42 7.05
C THR A 180 10.89 20.87 7.43
N TYR A 181 10.09 19.95 7.94
CA TYR A 181 8.71 20.22 8.33
C TYR A 181 8.34 19.45 9.59
N SER A 182 7.32 19.94 10.29
CA SER A 182 6.66 19.23 11.39
C SER A 182 5.16 19.18 11.21
N TYR A 183 4.53 18.18 11.83
CA TYR A 183 3.08 17.98 11.81
C TYR A 183 2.66 17.19 13.05
N VAL A 184 1.37 17.22 13.38
CA VAL A 184 0.76 16.34 14.36
C VAL A 184 -0.01 15.25 13.64
N HIS A 185 0.29 13.99 13.95
CA HIS A 185 -0.53 12.87 13.56
C HIS A 185 -1.30 12.34 14.77
N THR A 186 -2.62 12.23 14.65
CA THR A 186 -3.52 11.71 15.68
C THR A 186 -4.17 10.42 15.16
N ALA A 187 -3.85 9.31 15.82
CA ALA A 187 -4.51 8.04 15.58
C ALA A 187 -5.69 7.86 16.55
N THR A 188 -6.84 7.45 16.00
CA THR A 188 -8.07 7.16 16.76
C THR A 188 -8.30 5.66 16.82
N TRP A 189 -8.70 5.17 17.99
CA TRP A 189 -9.14 3.81 18.20
C TRP A 189 -10.61 3.65 17.82
N HIS A 190 -10.88 2.67 16.97
CA HIS A 190 -12.19 2.16 16.63
C HIS A 190 -12.24 0.70 17.08
N ASP A 191 -13.12 0.42 18.03
CA ASP A 191 -13.42 -0.95 18.44
C ASP A 191 -14.33 -1.59 17.40
N THR A 192 -13.73 -1.99 16.28
CA THR A 192 -14.46 -2.70 15.25
C THR A 192 -15.00 -3.98 15.86
N ALA A 193 -14.21 -4.76 16.59
CA ALA A 193 -14.61 -6.05 17.19
C ALA A 193 -15.89 -5.97 18.06
N ALA A 194 -16.06 -4.93 18.88
CA ALA A 194 -17.25 -4.75 19.71
C ALA A 194 -18.55 -4.51 18.90
N ALA A 195 -18.46 -4.07 17.64
CA ALA A 195 -19.63 -3.96 16.75
C ALA A 195 -20.37 -5.30 16.52
N TRP A 196 -19.77 -6.41 16.99
CA TRP A 196 -20.31 -7.75 16.90
C TRP A 196 -20.58 -8.43 18.26
N GLU A 197 -20.08 -7.92 19.39
CA GLU A 197 -20.20 -8.58 20.70
C GLU A 197 -21.57 -8.31 21.38
N ASP A 198 -22.18 -7.14 21.16
CA ASP A 198 -23.39 -6.68 21.87
C ASP A 198 -24.73 -7.00 21.18
N LYS A 199 -24.74 -7.81 20.11
CA LYS A 199 -26.00 -8.21 19.47
C LYS A 199 -26.65 -9.36 20.25
N THR A 200 -27.85 -9.13 20.80
CA THR A 200 -28.64 -10.18 21.46
C THR A 200 -28.92 -11.36 20.53
N GLU A 201 -29.13 -12.58 21.05
CA GLU A 201 -29.55 -13.73 20.23
C GLU A 201 -30.80 -13.43 19.39
N ALA A 202 -31.66 -12.49 19.80
CA ALA A 202 -32.80 -12.02 19.00
C ALA A 202 -32.41 -11.07 17.85
N GLN A 203 -31.39 -10.21 18.02
CA GLN A 203 -30.83 -9.37 16.95
C GLN A 203 -29.98 -10.19 15.98
N LYS A 204 -29.24 -11.18 16.51
CA LYS A 204 -28.61 -12.24 15.70
C LYS A 204 -29.69 -13.03 14.97
N CYS A 205 -30.80 -13.38 15.61
CA CYS A 205 -31.91 -14.11 14.99
C CYS A 205 -32.71 -13.28 13.98
N HIS A 206 -32.80 -11.94 14.10
CA HIS A 206 -33.45 -11.10 13.08
C HIS A 206 -32.57 -10.99 11.82
N VAL A 207 -31.26 -10.81 12.01
CA VAL A 207 -30.26 -10.92 10.93
C VAL A 207 -30.25 -12.33 10.35
N MET A 208 -30.42 -13.38 11.17
CA MET A 208 -30.43 -14.81 10.77
C MET A 208 -31.79 -15.35 10.27
N GLN A 209 -32.93 -14.70 10.57
CA GLN A 209 -34.28 -15.09 10.11
C GLN A 209 -34.52 -14.66 8.68
N GLN A 210 -33.87 -13.59 8.22
CA GLN A 210 -33.73 -13.31 6.78
C GLN A 210 -32.88 -14.38 6.06
N LEU A 211 -32.09 -15.17 6.80
CA LEU A 211 -31.20 -16.23 6.26
C LEU A 211 -31.84 -17.63 6.29
N LYS A 212 -33.10 -17.78 6.75
CA LYS A 212 -33.79 -19.09 6.83
C LYS A 212 -35.15 -19.17 6.11
N GLY A 213 -35.46 -18.24 5.20
CA GLY A 213 -36.72 -18.24 4.42
C GLY A 213 -36.73 -19.15 3.18
N THR A 214 -36.91 -20.46 3.40
CA THR A 214 -37.31 -21.53 2.46
C THR A 214 -36.41 -21.86 1.26
N TYR A 215 -35.43 -22.72 1.53
CA TYR A 215 -35.12 -23.85 0.63
C TYR A 215 -36.19 -24.93 0.86
N GLN A 216 -37.01 -25.24 -0.15
CA GLN A 216 -37.73 -26.51 -0.23
C GLN A 216 -37.13 -27.30 -1.40
N GLU A 217 -36.53 -28.44 -1.07
CA GLU A 217 -36.03 -29.41 -2.03
C GLU A 217 -37.17 -29.93 -2.92
N THR A 218 -37.05 -29.74 -4.23
CA THR A 218 -37.16 -30.81 -5.21
C THR A 218 -36.44 -30.37 -6.49
N CYS A 219 -35.25 -30.90 -6.73
CA CYS A 219 -34.66 -30.91 -8.07
C CYS A 219 -34.43 -32.37 -8.46
N THR A 220 -35.45 -32.94 -9.09
CA THR A 220 -35.28 -34.07 -10.00
C THR A 220 -34.41 -33.59 -11.16
N VAL A 221 -33.30 -34.29 -11.39
CA VAL A 221 -32.38 -34.01 -12.50
C VAL A 221 -33.08 -34.38 -13.81
N THR A 222 -33.57 -33.38 -14.52
CA THR A 222 -33.83 -33.48 -15.96
C THR A 222 -32.95 -32.46 -16.67
N ARG A 223 -32.06 -32.99 -17.51
CA ARG A 223 -31.12 -32.24 -18.36
C ARG A 223 -31.90 -31.45 -19.42
N PRO A 224 -31.74 -30.12 -19.55
CA PRO A 224 -32.19 -29.40 -20.73
C PRO A 224 -31.06 -29.33 -21.76
N GLU A 225 -31.44 -29.53 -23.01
CA GLU A 225 -30.65 -29.26 -24.20
C GLU A 225 -30.60 -27.74 -24.48
N ALA A 226 -29.44 -27.29 -24.97
CA ALA A 226 -29.13 -26.08 -25.76
C ALA A 226 -30.01 -24.81 -25.67
N ALA A 227 -29.41 -23.70 -25.22
CA ALA A 227 -29.40 -22.33 -25.81
C ALA A 227 -28.64 -21.40 -24.82
N ASP A 228 -27.41 -20.98 -25.10
CA ASP A 228 -27.05 -19.67 -25.67
C ASP A 228 -27.82 -18.47 -25.08
N GLU A 229 -27.52 -18.11 -23.83
CA GLU A 229 -27.77 -16.78 -23.27
C GLU A 229 -26.54 -16.33 -22.47
N ARG A 230 -25.97 -15.19 -22.87
CA ARG A 230 -24.93 -14.49 -22.10
C ARG A 230 -25.57 -14.04 -20.79
N MET A 231 -25.21 -14.73 -19.71
CA MET A 231 -25.58 -14.37 -18.35
C MET A 231 -24.82 -13.11 -17.94
N GLU A 232 -25.39 -11.94 -18.24
CA GLU A 232 -25.08 -10.70 -17.54
C GLU A 232 -25.55 -10.85 -16.09
N LEU A 233 -24.69 -11.43 -15.24
CA LEU A 233 -24.80 -11.31 -13.77
C LEU A 233 -24.42 -9.87 -13.40
N GLU A 234 -25.31 -8.93 -13.69
CA GLU A 234 -25.30 -7.66 -12.99
C GLU A 234 -25.78 -7.91 -11.56
N CYS A 235 -24.80 -8.14 -10.68
CA CYS A 235 -24.97 -8.16 -9.24
C CYS A 235 -25.69 -6.87 -8.79
N GLU A 236 -26.98 -6.98 -8.48
CA GLU A 236 -27.82 -5.94 -7.86
C GLU A 236 -27.29 -5.52 -6.46
N ALA A 237 -26.39 -6.30 -5.85
CA ALA A 237 -25.86 -6.07 -4.49
C ALA A 237 -24.76 -4.98 -4.38
N LYS A 238 -24.50 -4.22 -5.46
CA LYS A 238 -23.47 -3.17 -5.47
C LYS A 238 -23.84 -1.91 -4.68
N ASN A 239 -25.13 -1.64 -4.47
CA ASN A 239 -25.58 -0.38 -3.85
C ASN A 239 -26.09 -0.54 -2.41
N ASP A 240 -25.98 -1.73 -1.80
CA ASP A 240 -26.47 -1.98 -0.44
C ASP A 240 -25.51 -1.46 0.66
N CYS A 241 -24.33 -0.97 0.25
CA CYS A 241 -23.30 -0.52 1.17
C CYS A 241 -23.44 0.95 1.59
N LEU A 242 -24.26 1.72 0.87
CA LEU A 242 -24.58 3.10 1.16
C LEU A 242 -26.09 3.30 1.03
N PRO A 243 -26.70 4.17 1.83
CA PRO A 243 -28.08 4.58 1.56
C PRO A 243 -28.12 5.35 0.22
N PRO A 244 -29.21 5.23 -0.58
CA PRO A 244 -29.28 5.81 -1.92
C PRO A 244 -28.95 7.31 -2.00
N GLU A 245 -29.29 8.07 -0.96
CA GLU A 245 -29.01 9.50 -0.83
C GLU A 245 -27.52 9.84 -0.72
N ALA A 246 -26.68 8.90 -0.25
CA ALA A 246 -25.24 9.09 -0.12
C ALA A 246 -24.46 8.65 -1.37
N LEU A 247 -25.05 7.86 -2.26
CA LEU A 247 -24.37 7.34 -3.46
C LEU A 247 -23.69 8.43 -4.32
N PRO A 248 -24.30 9.63 -4.55
CA PRO A 248 -23.64 10.68 -5.34
C PRO A 248 -22.40 11.27 -4.67
N GLU A 249 -22.34 11.28 -3.34
CA GLU A 249 -21.18 11.81 -2.59
C GLU A 249 -19.94 10.90 -2.73
N TYR A 250 -20.16 9.58 -2.82
CA TYR A 250 -19.11 8.56 -2.85
C TYR A 250 -18.94 7.90 -4.23
N GLU A 251 -19.40 8.56 -5.28
CA GLU A 251 -19.39 8.00 -6.63
C GLU A 251 -17.94 7.68 -7.08
N GLU A 252 -17.02 8.63 -6.93
CA GLU A 252 -15.60 8.43 -7.27
C GLU A 252 -14.93 7.35 -6.42
N ASP A 253 -15.37 7.20 -5.17
CA ASP A 253 -14.83 6.27 -4.19
C ASP A 253 -15.31 4.84 -4.36
N THR A 254 -16.26 4.60 -5.26
CA THR A 254 -16.80 3.26 -5.59
C THR A 254 -16.53 2.83 -7.03
N GLN A 255 -15.93 3.71 -7.84
CA GLN A 255 -15.66 3.46 -9.27
C GLN A 255 -14.28 2.82 -9.57
N GLU A 256 -14.19 2.23 -10.76
CA GLU A 256 -12.93 1.81 -11.37
C GLU A 256 -12.04 3.03 -11.67
N MET A 257 -10.72 2.84 -11.57
CA MET A 257 -9.71 3.82 -11.99
C MET A 257 -8.65 3.09 -12.81
N ALA A 258 -8.73 3.26 -14.13
CA ALA A 258 -7.81 2.61 -15.05
C ALA A 258 -6.38 3.17 -14.91
N PRO A 259 -5.34 2.34 -15.12
CA PRO A 259 -5.41 0.90 -15.44
C PRO A 259 -5.35 -0.03 -14.22
N HIS A 260 -5.24 0.48 -12.98
CA HIS A 260 -4.84 -0.33 -11.82
C HIS A 260 -5.96 -0.75 -10.87
N VAL A 261 -7.09 -0.03 -10.87
CA VAL A 261 -8.29 -0.35 -10.11
C VAL A 261 -9.35 -0.75 -11.13
N ARG A 262 -9.35 -2.02 -11.52
CA ARG A 262 -10.29 -2.56 -12.51
C ARG A 262 -11.05 -3.75 -11.93
N PHE A 263 -12.35 -3.78 -12.12
CA PHE A 263 -13.25 -4.86 -11.75
C PHE A 263 -13.24 -5.95 -12.82
N THR A 264 -12.05 -6.50 -13.07
CA THR A 264 -11.84 -7.57 -14.04
C THR A 264 -12.56 -8.86 -13.58
N PRO A 265 -12.80 -9.84 -14.47
CA PRO A 265 -13.46 -11.08 -14.09
C PRO A 265 -12.78 -11.80 -12.91
N LEU A 266 -11.45 -11.74 -12.81
CA LEU A 266 -10.71 -12.30 -11.67
C LEU A 266 -11.03 -11.54 -10.38
N ILE A 267 -10.97 -10.20 -10.40
CA ILE A 267 -11.28 -9.37 -9.24
C ILE A 267 -12.71 -9.63 -8.76
N ARG A 268 -13.70 -9.62 -9.66
CA ARG A 268 -15.10 -9.93 -9.31
C ARG A 268 -15.20 -11.31 -8.66
N ALA A 269 -14.62 -12.33 -9.29
CA ALA A 269 -14.67 -13.70 -8.77
C ALA A 269 -14.03 -13.83 -7.37
N VAL A 270 -12.91 -13.15 -7.12
CA VAL A 270 -12.23 -13.20 -5.81
C VAL A 270 -12.99 -12.40 -4.75
N THR A 271 -13.52 -11.23 -5.10
CA THR A 271 -14.37 -10.39 -4.23
C THR A 271 -15.61 -11.17 -3.84
N ASP A 272 -16.38 -11.66 -4.81
CA ASP A 272 -17.60 -12.44 -4.59
C ASP A 272 -17.29 -13.67 -3.74
N ALA A 273 -16.19 -14.39 -4.03
CA ALA A 273 -15.79 -15.56 -3.26
C ALA A 273 -15.57 -15.29 -1.76
N CYS A 274 -15.08 -14.10 -1.40
CA CYS A 274 -14.87 -13.70 -0.01
C CYS A 274 -16.19 -13.39 0.72
N ILE A 275 -17.19 -12.90 0.00
CA ILE A 275 -18.47 -12.45 0.58
C ILE A 275 -19.65 -13.37 0.25
N ARG A 276 -19.40 -14.53 -0.39
CA ARG A 276 -20.43 -15.55 -0.64
C ARG A 276 -21.20 -15.87 0.65
N GLY A 277 -22.52 -15.92 0.53
CA GLY A 277 -23.45 -16.11 1.63
C GLY A 277 -24.44 -14.96 1.70
N ASP A 278 -24.86 -14.64 2.91
CA ASP A 278 -25.91 -13.69 3.23
C ASP A 278 -25.54 -12.23 2.91
N VAL A 279 -26.52 -11.31 2.96
CA VAL A 279 -26.29 -9.86 2.82
C VAL A 279 -25.45 -9.37 4.00
N LEU A 280 -24.18 -9.02 3.72
CA LEU A 280 -23.22 -8.55 4.72
C LEU A 280 -23.17 -7.03 4.77
N PRO A 281 -23.06 -6.41 5.97
CA PRO A 281 -22.81 -4.98 6.07
C PRO A 281 -21.40 -4.62 5.52
N PRO A 282 -21.16 -3.35 5.10
CA PRO A 282 -19.88 -2.90 4.54
C PRO A 282 -18.66 -3.31 5.38
N LEU A 283 -18.76 -3.12 6.69
CA LEU A 283 -17.68 -3.43 7.62
C LEU A 283 -17.27 -4.91 7.57
N GLU A 284 -18.23 -5.83 7.49
CA GLU A 284 -17.97 -7.27 7.43
C GLU A 284 -17.44 -7.70 6.05
N LYS A 285 -17.95 -7.11 4.96
CA LYS A 285 -17.39 -7.32 3.62
C LYS A 285 -15.91 -6.92 3.58
N ALA A 286 -15.59 -5.69 4.04
CA ALA A 286 -14.23 -5.18 4.12
C ALA A 286 -13.33 -6.07 5.00
N ARG A 287 -13.83 -6.52 6.16
CA ARG A 287 -13.08 -7.42 7.06
C ARG A 287 -12.67 -8.72 6.36
N ARG A 288 -13.60 -9.33 5.61
CA ARG A 288 -13.30 -10.57 4.87
C ARG A 288 -12.27 -10.36 3.77
N PHE A 289 -12.28 -9.21 3.09
CA PHE A 289 -11.24 -8.87 2.12
C PHE A 289 -9.88 -8.69 2.79
N TYR A 290 -9.84 -7.97 3.92
CA TYR A 290 -8.63 -7.79 4.72
C TYR A 290 -8.07 -9.13 5.24
N ASP A 291 -8.93 -10.00 5.78
CA ASP A 291 -8.54 -11.35 6.23
C ASP A 291 -8.02 -12.21 5.09
N TYR A 292 -8.70 -12.20 3.93
CA TYR A 292 -8.26 -12.92 2.76
C TYR A 292 -6.85 -12.49 2.33
N ILE A 293 -6.59 -11.18 2.26
CA ILE A 293 -5.26 -10.66 1.90
C ILE A 293 -4.23 -11.02 2.97
N THR A 294 -4.50 -10.70 4.24
CA THR A 294 -3.50 -10.85 5.31
C THR A 294 -3.10 -12.29 5.59
N LEU A 295 -4.03 -13.24 5.44
CA LEU A 295 -3.79 -14.66 5.74
C LEU A 295 -3.22 -15.46 4.55
N ASN A 296 -3.32 -14.95 3.32
CA ASN A 296 -2.99 -15.73 2.12
C ASN A 296 -1.87 -15.15 1.25
N PHE A 297 -1.40 -13.93 1.54
CA PHE A 297 -0.46 -13.20 0.69
C PHE A 297 0.90 -13.05 1.38
N LYS A 298 1.96 -12.86 0.57
CA LYS A 298 3.34 -12.72 1.05
C LYS A 298 3.97 -11.46 0.50
N TYR A 299 4.70 -10.74 1.36
CA TYR A 299 5.40 -9.53 0.96
C TYR A 299 6.52 -9.82 -0.05
N THR A 300 6.65 -8.99 -1.08
CA THR A 300 7.79 -8.94 -2.01
C THR A 300 8.02 -7.49 -2.39
N TYR A 301 9.27 -7.02 -2.46
CA TYR A 301 9.52 -5.74 -3.11
C TYR A 301 9.10 -5.81 -4.57
N MET A 302 8.60 -4.69 -5.08
CA MET A 302 8.10 -4.61 -6.44
C MET A 302 9.08 -3.86 -7.34
N PRO A 303 9.13 -4.20 -8.65
CA PRO A 303 9.71 -3.30 -9.63
C PRO A 303 8.95 -1.97 -9.62
N ALA A 304 9.49 -0.95 -10.29
CA ALA A 304 8.80 0.32 -10.39
C ALA A 304 7.36 0.09 -10.87
N TYR A 305 6.37 0.63 -10.16
CA TYR A 305 4.94 0.40 -10.46
C TYR A 305 4.59 0.76 -11.90
N PHE A 306 5.38 1.62 -12.53
CA PHE A 306 5.28 2.00 -13.94
C PHE A 306 5.49 0.83 -14.91
N SER A 307 6.06 -0.28 -14.45
CA SER A 307 6.21 -1.53 -15.20
C SER A 307 5.08 -2.53 -14.97
N LEU A 308 4.17 -2.24 -14.04
CA LEU A 308 3.02 -3.07 -13.73
C LEU A 308 1.83 -2.60 -14.58
N GLU A 309 1.05 -3.54 -15.11
CA GLU A 309 -0.08 -3.22 -16.00
C GLU A 309 -1.35 -2.94 -15.20
N ASN A 310 -1.88 -3.98 -14.54
CA ASN A 310 -3.01 -3.90 -13.61
C ASN A 310 -2.54 -4.46 -12.26
N ILE A 311 -2.17 -3.56 -11.36
CA ILE A 311 -1.57 -3.93 -10.07
C ILE A 311 -2.50 -4.80 -9.21
N ALA A 312 -3.78 -4.45 -9.10
CA ALA A 312 -4.71 -5.18 -8.24
C ALA A 312 -4.92 -6.61 -8.75
N GLU A 313 -5.12 -6.80 -10.05
CA GLU A 313 -5.30 -8.14 -10.63
C GLU A 313 -4.04 -9.00 -10.50
N GLU A 314 -2.87 -8.42 -10.77
CA GLU A 314 -1.60 -9.13 -10.65
C GLU A 314 -1.30 -9.53 -9.20
N CYS A 315 -1.68 -8.69 -8.23
CA CYS A 315 -1.64 -9.04 -6.82
C CYS A 315 -2.55 -10.25 -6.52
N ALA A 316 -3.81 -10.21 -6.93
CA ALA A 316 -4.78 -11.28 -6.70
C ALA A 316 -4.31 -12.63 -7.29
N ARG A 317 -3.64 -12.60 -8.45
CA ARG A 317 -3.10 -13.78 -9.14
C ARG A 317 -1.82 -14.31 -8.49
N SER A 318 -0.84 -13.44 -8.25
CA SER A 318 0.48 -13.83 -7.73
C SER A 318 0.48 -14.09 -6.21
N LYS A 319 -0.48 -13.50 -5.49
CA LYS A 319 -0.55 -13.45 -4.01
C LYS A 319 0.70 -12.83 -3.37
N THR A 320 1.36 -11.93 -4.10
CA THR A 320 2.56 -11.23 -3.67
C THR A 320 2.49 -9.75 -4.01
N GLY A 321 3.16 -8.93 -3.22
CA GLY A 321 3.13 -7.48 -3.35
C GLY A 321 3.87 -6.77 -2.22
N ASP A 322 3.96 -5.46 -2.30
CA ASP A 322 4.34 -4.58 -1.21
C ASP A 322 3.15 -3.75 -0.74
N CYS A 323 3.38 -2.73 0.09
CA CYS A 323 2.33 -1.96 0.75
C CYS A 323 1.33 -1.34 -0.24
N GLY A 324 1.79 -0.65 -1.29
CA GLY A 324 0.90 -0.05 -2.28
C GLY A 324 0.15 -1.09 -3.11
N VAL A 325 0.77 -2.23 -3.44
CA VAL A 325 0.11 -3.33 -4.15
C VAL A 325 -1.00 -3.97 -3.33
N PHE A 326 -0.78 -4.21 -2.03
CA PHE A 326 -1.82 -4.75 -1.16
C PHE A 326 -2.92 -3.73 -0.87
N ALA A 327 -2.57 -2.46 -0.71
CA ALA A 327 -3.53 -1.37 -0.56
C ALA A 327 -4.43 -1.28 -1.79
N LEU A 328 -3.88 -1.33 -3.01
CA LEU A 328 -4.66 -1.30 -4.25
C LEU A 328 -5.58 -2.51 -4.41
N LEU A 329 -5.12 -3.72 -4.05
CA LEU A 329 -6.00 -4.89 -4.07
C LEU A 329 -7.17 -4.73 -3.09
N PHE A 330 -6.90 -4.35 -1.85
CA PHE A 330 -7.94 -4.14 -0.85
C PHE A 330 -8.94 -3.06 -1.29
N LEU A 331 -8.45 -1.90 -1.74
CA LEU A 331 -9.28 -0.83 -2.30
C LEU A 331 -10.13 -1.34 -3.48
N THR A 332 -9.53 -2.06 -4.42
CA THR A 332 -10.24 -2.56 -5.60
C THR A 332 -11.35 -3.53 -5.21
N MET A 333 -11.12 -4.41 -4.23
CA MET A 333 -12.14 -5.33 -3.71
C MET A 333 -13.28 -4.57 -2.99
N CYS A 334 -12.95 -3.57 -2.18
CA CYS A 334 -13.93 -2.68 -1.54
C CYS A 334 -14.81 -1.98 -2.58
N ARG A 335 -14.20 -1.27 -3.54
CA ARG A 335 -14.93 -0.55 -4.59
C ARG A 335 -15.78 -1.50 -5.45
N CYS A 336 -15.23 -2.67 -5.81
CA CYS A 336 -15.96 -3.70 -6.55
C CYS A 336 -17.21 -4.20 -5.82
N ALA A 337 -17.21 -4.17 -4.48
CA ALA A 337 -18.32 -4.57 -3.62
C ALA A 337 -19.23 -3.41 -3.19
N GLY A 338 -19.02 -2.19 -3.73
CA GLY A 338 -19.81 -1.00 -3.43
C GLY A 338 -19.38 -0.24 -2.16
N ILE A 339 -18.23 -0.57 -1.58
CA ILE A 339 -17.72 0.09 -0.37
C ILE A 339 -16.83 1.26 -0.79
N PRO A 340 -17.15 2.51 -0.40
CA PRO A 340 -16.28 3.66 -0.66
C PRO A 340 -14.89 3.42 -0.07
N ALA A 341 -13.85 3.63 -0.86
CA ALA A 341 -12.47 3.47 -0.41
C ALA A 341 -11.52 4.44 -1.12
N GLU A 342 -10.65 5.09 -0.36
CA GLU A 342 -9.59 5.97 -0.85
C GLU A 342 -8.21 5.38 -0.49
N TRP A 343 -7.25 5.56 -1.39
CA TRP A 343 -5.87 5.18 -1.15
C TRP A 343 -5.12 6.33 -0.48
N GLN A 344 -4.21 6.04 0.43
CA GLN A 344 -3.31 7.02 1.02
C GLN A 344 -1.89 6.50 1.06
N SER A 345 -0.93 7.43 0.96
CA SER A 345 0.47 7.08 1.15
C SER A 345 1.32 8.24 1.64
N GLY A 346 2.53 7.90 2.08
CA GLY A 346 3.54 8.83 2.51
C GLY A 346 4.61 8.06 3.27
N PHE A 347 4.68 8.23 4.58
CA PHE A 347 5.65 7.51 5.40
C PHE A 347 5.05 6.72 6.56
N ALA A 348 5.67 5.57 6.85
CA ALA A 348 5.79 5.07 8.21
C ALA A 348 6.91 5.85 8.90
N ALA A 349 6.56 6.70 9.86
CA ALA A 349 7.40 7.70 10.51
C ALA A 349 7.55 7.39 12.00
N GLU A 350 8.21 6.27 12.29
CA GLU A 350 8.50 5.81 13.64
C GLU A 350 9.78 6.48 14.18
N PRO A 351 9.96 6.63 15.51
CA PRO A 351 11.11 7.34 16.08
C PRO A 351 12.50 6.89 15.59
N ASP A 352 12.66 5.63 15.21
CA ASP A 352 13.90 5.02 14.71
C ASP A 352 13.76 4.42 13.30
N PHE A 353 12.66 4.70 12.60
CA PHE A 353 12.43 4.20 11.25
C PHE A 353 11.60 5.16 10.41
N LEU A 354 12.09 5.49 9.21
CA LEU A 354 11.38 6.31 8.24
C LEU A 354 11.35 5.61 6.87
N GLY A 355 10.20 5.05 6.52
CA GLY A 355 9.99 4.27 5.30
C GLY A 355 8.83 4.79 4.46
N GLY A 356 8.88 4.59 3.14
CA GLY A 356 7.71 4.77 2.28
C GLY A 356 6.62 3.77 2.69
N HIS A 357 5.36 4.20 2.74
CA HIS A 357 4.27 3.32 3.14
C HIS A 357 2.90 3.78 2.60
N ASP A 358 2.04 2.79 2.38
CA ASP A 358 0.75 2.91 1.71
C ASP A 358 -0.31 2.17 2.50
N TRP A 359 -1.51 2.73 2.56
CA TRP A 359 -2.66 2.12 3.24
C TRP A 359 -3.95 2.59 2.58
N VAL A 360 -5.07 2.07 3.08
CA VAL A 360 -6.40 2.39 2.56
C VAL A 360 -7.25 2.95 3.68
N ARG A 361 -8.17 3.82 3.31
CA ARG A 361 -9.32 4.18 4.13
C ARG A 361 -10.59 3.76 3.42
N PHE A 362 -11.57 3.30 4.18
CA PHE A 362 -12.83 2.79 3.66
C PHE A 362 -13.98 3.24 4.54
N TYR A 363 -15.15 3.45 3.95
CA TYR A 363 -16.32 3.91 4.67
C TYR A 363 -17.18 2.73 5.15
N ALA A 364 -17.53 2.71 6.44
CA ALA A 364 -18.44 1.74 7.00
C ALA A 364 -19.23 2.28 8.20
N GLU A 365 -20.56 2.30 8.07
CA GLU A 365 -21.47 2.66 9.17
C GLU A 365 -21.42 1.63 10.32
N PRO A 366 -21.55 2.06 11.59
CA PRO A 366 -21.78 3.43 12.08
C PRO A 366 -20.49 4.27 12.28
N PHE A 367 -19.34 3.75 11.87
CA PHE A 367 -18.03 4.34 12.21
C PHE A 367 -17.60 5.46 11.25
N GLY A 368 -18.17 5.50 10.03
CA GLY A 368 -17.71 6.39 8.97
C GLY A 368 -16.40 5.91 8.35
N TRP A 369 -15.46 6.82 8.11
CA TRP A 369 -14.16 6.51 7.51
C TRP A 369 -13.23 5.79 8.50
N LEU A 370 -12.95 4.53 8.19
CA LEU A 370 -11.99 3.67 8.87
C LEU A 370 -10.73 3.47 8.03
N TYR A 371 -9.72 2.84 8.61
CA TYR A 371 -8.46 2.53 7.93
C TYR A 371 -8.21 1.03 7.84
N ALA A 372 -7.51 0.60 6.79
CA ALA A 372 -6.97 -0.74 6.66
C ALA A 372 -5.51 -0.68 6.19
N ASP A 373 -4.62 -1.40 6.88
CA ASP A 373 -3.22 -1.56 6.49
C ASP A 373 -2.91 -3.05 6.28
N PRO A 374 -3.19 -3.61 5.08
CA PRO A 374 -2.96 -5.03 4.82
C PRO A 374 -1.49 -5.42 4.94
N SER A 375 -0.55 -4.50 4.67
CA SER A 375 0.88 -4.79 4.73
C SER A 375 1.34 -5.05 6.16
N TYR A 376 1.00 -4.15 7.08
CA TYR A 376 1.24 -4.35 8.51
C TYR A 376 0.42 -5.53 9.07
N GLY A 377 -0.77 -5.80 8.52
CA GLY A 377 -1.55 -7.01 8.80
C GLY A 377 -0.83 -8.31 8.45
N ILE A 378 -0.24 -8.41 7.25
CA ILE A 378 0.60 -9.55 6.82
C ILE A 378 1.84 -9.64 7.73
N ALA A 379 2.43 -8.50 8.11
CA ALA A 379 3.55 -8.49 9.06
C ALA A 379 3.17 -9.05 10.42
N ALA A 380 1.97 -8.72 10.92
CA ALA A 380 1.45 -9.25 12.17
C ALA A 380 1.22 -10.77 12.11
N VAL A 381 0.75 -11.33 10.98
CA VAL A 381 0.68 -12.78 10.77
C VAL A 381 2.07 -13.42 10.90
N ARG A 382 3.09 -12.87 10.22
CA ARG A 382 4.47 -13.36 10.31
C ARG A 382 5.03 -13.29 11.73
N ALA A 383 4.57 -12.33 12.53
CA ALA A 383 4.96 -12.16 13.94
C ALA A 383 4.10 -13.00 14.91
N GLU A 384 3.13 -13.76 14.40
CA GLU A 384 2.15 -14.51 15.20
C GLU A 384 1.42 -13.60 16.20
N ASN A 385 0.99 -12.42 15.75
CA ASN A 385 0.33 -11.40 16.56
C ASN A 385 -1.06 -11.07 15.98
N GLU A 386 -2.05 -11.91 16.32
CA GLU A 386 -3.43 -11.77 15.83
C GLU A 386 -4.08 -10.47 16.31
N GLU A 387 -3.79 -10.03 17.54
CA GLU A 387 -4.32 -8.78 18.08
C GLU A 387 -3.88 -7.57 17.23
N ARG A 388 -2.62 -7.55 16.80
CA ARG A 388 -2.11 -6.50 15.89
C ARG A 388 -2.72 -6.63 14.50
N ARG A 389 -2.88 -7.84 13.98
CA ARG A 389 -3.53 -8.05 12.68
C ARG A 389 -4.93 -7.46 12.69
N GLN A 390 -5.70 -7.71 13.74
CA GLN A 390 -7.06 -7.17 13.89
C GLN A 390 -7.06 -5.65 14.12
N PHE A 391 -6.07 -5.12 14.85
CA PHE A 391 -5.93 -3.66 15.04
C PHE A 391 -5.85 -2.91 13.70
N TYR A 392 -5.01 -3.37 12.76
CA TYR A 392 -4.86 -2.74 11.44
C TYR A 392 -6.06 -2.92 10.50
N PHE A 393 -7.16 -3.51 10.99
CA PHE A 393 -8.49 -3.42 10.38
C PHE A 393 -9.40 -2.50 11.23
N GLY A 394 -9.52 -1.25 10.78
CA GLY A 394 -10.25 -0.18 11.47
C GLY A 394 -9.35 0.94 12.00
N ASN A 395 -8.03 0.70 12.12
CA ASN A 395 -7.12 1.61 12.79
C ASN A 395 -5.78 1.77 12.04
N LEU A 396 -5.10 2.88 12.33
CA LEU A 396 -3.69 3.09 12.03
C LEU A 396 -2.93 3.34 13.33
N ASP A 397 -1.63 3.04 13.34
CA ASP A 397 -0.75 3.47 14.41
C ASP A 397 -0.46 4.99 14.32
N PRO A 398 0.08 5.61 15.39
CA PRO A 398 0.27 7.06 15.43
C PRO A 398 1.58 7.51 14.75
N TYR A 399 2.23 6.64 13.95
CA TYR A 399 3.55 6.86 13.36
C TYR A 399 3.44 6.96 11.83
N ARG A 400 2.58 7.83 11.32
CA ARG A 400 2.35 8.02 9.88
C ARG A 400 2.62 9.46 9.45
N MET A 401 2.95 9.63 8.17
CA MET A 401 2.94 10.91 7.46
C MET A 401 2.12 10.73 6.19
N VAL A 402 1.07 11.51 5.99
CA VAL A 402 0.28 11.48 4.75
C VAL A 402 0.85 12.52 3.81
N ALA A 403 1.35 12.12 2.64
CA ALA A 403 1.72 13.05 1.56
C ALA A 403 0.71 13.00 0.41
N ASN A 404 0.12 11.83 0.19
CA ASN A 404 -0.82 11.56 -0.89
C ASN A 404 -2.13 11.01 -0.35
N ARG A 405 -3.23 11.50 -0.93
CA ARG A 405 -4.61 11.16 -0.61
C ARG A 405 -5.38 10.57 -1.80
N ALA A 406 -4.77 10.57 -2.98
CA ALA A 406 -5.27 9.87 -4.14
C ALA A 406 -4.11 9.24 -4.92
N PHE A 407 -4.37 8.08 -5.52
CA PHE A 407 -3.39 7.31 -6.25
C PHE A 407 -3.20 7.88 -7.66
N GLN A 408 -1.95 8.08 -8.09
CA GLN A 408 -1.60 8.73 -9.37
C GLN A 408 -2.13 10.17 -9.53
N ALA A 409 -2.39 10.87 -8.43
CA ALA A 409 -2.76 12.27 -8.52
C ALA A 409 -1.63 13.10 -9.15
N PRO A 410 -1.96 14.13 -9.96
CA PRO A 410 -0.96 15.01 -10.54
C PRO A 410 -0.31 15.89 -9.47
N PHE A 411 0.89 16.39 -9.78
CA PHE A 411 1.50 17.47 -9.00
C PHE A 411 0.85 18.81 -9.30
N THR A 412 0.78 19.71 -8.31
CA THR A 412 0.33 21.10 -8.51
C THR A 412 1.19 21.86 -9.52
N VAL A 413 2.51 21.62 -9.51
CA VAL A 413 3.38 22.03 -10.61
C VAL A 413 3.58 20.82 -11.49
N GLU A 414 3.02 20.85 -12.70
CA GLU A 414 3.06 19.69 -13.59
C GLU A 414 4.50 19.37 -14.03
N LYS A 415 4.83 18.08 -14.05
CA LYS A 415 6.04 17.59 -14.70
C LYS A 415 5.83 17.51 -16.21
N GLN A 416 6.85 17.90 -16.97
CA GLN A 416 6.81 17.83 -18.44
C GLN A 416 7.24 16.46 -18.97
N HIS A 417 7.91 15.66 -18.15
CA HIS A 417 8.47 14.37 -18.56
C HIS A 417 7.98 13.22 -17.70
N PHE A 418 8.26 12.00 -18.16
CA PHE A 418 7.90 10.79 -17.43
C PHE A 418 8.39 10.81 -15.98
N ARG A 419 7.46 10.56 -15.07
CA ARG A 419 7.69 10.44 -13.64
C ARG A 419 8.68 9.31 -13.34
N ALA A 420 9.52 9.48 -12.33
CA ALA A 420 10.30 8.36 -11.79
C ALA A 420 9.34 7.35 -11.15
N ASP A 421 8.34 7.88 -10.45
CA ASP A 421 7.26 7.18 -9.79
C ASP A 421 5.95 7.97 -9.93
N PRO A 422 5.12 7.65 -10.94
CA PRO A 422 3.86 8.38 -11.15
C PRO A 422 2.77 8.06 -10.13
N TYR A 423 3.00 7.17 -9.18
CA TYR A 423 1.93 6.61 -8.34
C TYR A 423 1.86 7.26 -6.98
N ASP A 424 2.97 7.25 -6.25
CA ASP A 424 2.99 7.69 -4.86
C ASP A 424 4.06 8.75 -4.54
N ASN A 425 5.17 8.82 -5.29
CA ASN A 425 6.24 9.80 -5.07
C ASN A 425 6.59 10.01 -3.58
N GLN A 426 6.88 8.92 -2.87
CA GLN A 426 7.25 9.02 -1.46
C GLN A 426 8.68 9.56 -1.25
N LEU A 427 9.53 9.58 -2.29
CA LEU A 427 10.97 9.86 -2.12
C LEU A 427 11.49 11.03 -2.97
N GLY A 428 10.59 11.79 -3.60
CA GLY A 428 10.91 12.95 -4.41
C GLY A 428 11.30 12.63 -5.85
N GLU A 429 11.21 13.60 -6.75
CA GLU A 429 11.49 13.40 -8.16
C GLU A 429 12.25 14.58 -8.76
N ILE A 430 13.10 14.28 -9.74
CA ILE A 430 13.81 15.30 -10.53
C ILE A 430 13.50 15.07 -12.02
N GLU A 431 13.28 16.16 -12.74
CA GLU A 431 13.35 16.17 -14.20
C GLU A 431 14.25 17.31 -14.70
N THR A 432 14.68 17.17 -15.93
CA THR A 432 15.52 18.12 -16.68
C THR A 432 14.70 18.72 -17.81
N ALA A 433 15.29 19.61 -18.61
CA ALA A 433 14.59 20.17 -19.76
C ALA A 433 14.18 19.10 -20.79
N ASP A 434 14.92 18.00 -20.88
CA ASP A 434 14.76 16.97 -21.92
C ASP A 434 14.14 15.65 -21.41
N ARG A 435 14.20 15.35 -20.11
CA ARG A 435 13.67 14.09 -19.55
C ARG A 435 13.47 14.08 -18.03
N GLY A 436 12.68 13.13 -17.55
CA GLY A 436 12.62 12.74 -16.14
C GLY A 436 13.82 11.88 -15.74
N LEU A 437 14.37 12.12 -14.55
CA LEU A 437 15.47 11.33 -14.01
C LEU A 437 14.97 10.06 -13.31
N ARG A 438 15.82 9.03 -13.33
CA ARG A 438 15.60 7.75 -12.64
C ARG A 438 16.20 7.80 -11.23
N TRP A 439 15.76 6.88 -10.38
CA TRP A 439 16.17 6.79 -8.97
C TRP A 439 17.66 6.57 -8.74
N ASP A 440 18.38 6.01 -9.73
CA ASP A 440 19.82 5.80 -9.69
C ASP A 440 20.63 7.03 -10.10
N GLU A 441 19.98 8.11 -10.55
CA GLU A 441 20.65 9.33 -11.03
C GLU A 441 20.74 10.42 -9.95
N PHE A 442 20.10 10.22 -8.80
CA PHE A 442 20.10 11.15 -7.67
C PHE A 442 20.09 10.43 -6.32
N VAL A 443 20.61 11.10 -5.30
CA VAL A 443 20.64 10.64 -3.91
C VAL A 443 19.43 11.20 -3.17
N ARG A 444 18.82 10.37 -2.33
CA ARG A 444 17.65 10.70 -1.50
C ARG A 444 18.03 10.50 -0.05
N ARG A 445 17.71 11.47 0.80
CA ARG A 445 17.87 11.34 2.25
C ARG A 445 16.60 11.76 2.95
N LYS A 446 16.31 11.09 4.06
CA LYS A 446 15.22 11.44 4.96
C LYS A 446 15.54 10.96 6.35
N GLU A 447 15.18 11.75 7.35
CA GLU A 447 15.38 11.41 8.75
C GLU A 447 14.31 12.03 9.64
N ILE A 448 14.02 11.36 10.75
CA ILE A 448 13.27 11.93 11.87
C ILE A 448 14.24 12.84 12.63
N VAL A 449 13.96 14.13 12.63
CA VAL A 449 14.76 15.14 13.34
C VAL A 449 14.34 15.22 14.80
N ASP A 450 13.03 15.14 15.05
CA ASP A 450 12.46 15.18 16.40
C ASP A 450 11.15 14.41 16.45
N PHE A 451 10.83 13.87 17.63
CA PHE A 451 9.65 13.06 17.87
C PHE A 451 9.12 13.31 19.28
N GLN A 452 7.86 13.73 19.38
CA GLN A 452 7.20 14.02 20.65
C GLN A 452 5.80 13.38 20.69
N GLU A 453 5.57 12.47 21.64
CA GLU A 453 4.21 12.02 21.99
C GLU A 453 3.51 13.12 22.80
N LEU A 454 2.24 13.41 22.49
CA LEU A 454 1.46 14.54 23.04
C LEU A 454 0.50 14.14 24.16
#